data_AF-A0A7V2YXV6-F1
#
_entry.id   AF-A0A7V2YXV6-F1
#
_cell.length_a   1.000
_cell.length_b   1.000
_cell.length_c   1.000
_cell.angle_alpha   90.00
_cell.angle_beta   90.00
_cell.angle_gamma   90.00
#
_symmetry.space_group_name_H-M   'P 1'
#
loop_
_entity.id
_entity.type
_entity.pdbx_description
1 polymer ?
#
loop_
_entity_poly.entity_id
_entity_poly.type
_entity_poly.pdbx_seq_one_letter_code
_entity_poly.pdbx_strand_id
1 'polypeptide(L)'
;MAAIFAAWATVAAGAPMDAPAMGPTTPTLTADEAFPGARRVSGTVFWDANENRRRDPGEAGVAGARLNAGLRTATAGADGAYVLESPDPFFTIAVSFPSGSWPTGPWFRRPAKSIEEHLDFGLRKETPALPFVFVHFTDPHTGLPQAVDNIQAECAALPVRPRFYLCSGDLRSQTVSVTELDKLRSDFGMMHDAFARMKAPVFVVPGNHDVVDLKSNVRFPPEIAEHPLFGQRAWEKWVGPANWSFQCGGVLFIGQPWAEYTATGWDSFSPAIKKWAADEVAAAPSGTRVVLLCHAGGVTEADWILSGHSHAQGPSYGRANRLAGGQSGRHYTREEWNKDNERRAEAPFVEPVPVRNDPQHLRRFGEDGCPSGYRLVAVYPDRMDTFYK
;
A
#
# COMPACT_ATOMS: atom_id res chain seq x y z
N MET A 1 17.77 23.64 -1.89
CA MET A 1 16.57 23.44 -2.72
C MET A 1 16.64 24.20 -4.05
N ALA A 2 16.92 25.51 -4.10
CA ALA A 2 16.85 26.33 -5.33
C ALA A 2 17.74 25.88 -6.52
N ALA A 3 18.94 25.33 -6.27
CA ALA A 3 19.84 24.90 -7.35
C ALA A 3 19.45 23.56 -8.02
N ILE A 4 18.69 22.70 -7.33
CA ILE A 4 18.21 21.42 -7.87
C ILE A 4 17.00 21.65 -8.79
N PHE A 5 16.17 22.64 -8.48
CA PHE A 5 14.96 22.99 -9.25
C PHE A 5 15.24 23.78 -10.55
N ALA A 6 16.43 24.40 -10.69
CA ALA A 6 16.78 25.14 -11.90
C ALA A 6 16.93 24.25 -13.16
N ALA A 7 17.25 22.95 -12.98
CA ALA A 7 17.32 21.98 -14.07
C ALA A 7 15.95 21.41 -14.49
N TRP A 8 14.88 21.71 -13.74
CA TRP A 8 13.54 21.13 -13.93
C TRP A 8 12.60 22.02 -14.76
N ALA A 9 13.07 23.20 -15.19
CA ALA A 9 12.28 24.19 -15.91
C ALA A 9 11.88 23.79 -17.36
N THR A 10 12.32 22.62 -17.85
CA THR A 10 12.15 22.22 -19.26
C THR A 10 11.37 20.91 -19.48
N VAL A 11 10.80 20.30 -18.45
CA VAL A 11 9.91 19.13 -18.63
C VAL A 11 8.46 19.59 -18.50
N ALA A 12 7.88 19.88 -19.66
CA ALA A 12 6.55 20.43 -19.81
C ALA A 12 5.43 19.55 -19.23
N ALA A 13 4.38 20.23 -18.79
CA ALA A 13 3.14 19.73 -18.20
C ALA A 13 2.55 18.50 -18.91
N GLY A 14 2.48 17.38 -18.18
CA GLY A 14 1.48 16.35 -18.44
C GLY A 14 0.15 16.77 -17.81
N ALA A 15 -0.94 16.61 -18.56
CA ALA A 15 -2.30 16.95 -18.16
C ALA A 15 -2.67 16.40 -16.76
N PRO A 16 -3.56 17.08 -16.00
CA PRO A 16 -4.09 16.55 -14.74
C PRO A 16 -4.75 15.19 -15.02
N MET A 17 -4.29 14.17 -14.30
CA MET A 17 -4.73 12.78 -14.48
C MET A 17 -6.04 12.58 -13.70
N ASP A 18 -7.16 12.53 -14.41
CA ASP A 18 -8.47 12.13 -13.87
C ASP A 18 -8.51 10.61 -13.63
N ALA A 19 -7.77 10.14 -12.63
CA ALA A 19 -8.01 8.84 -12.03
C ALA A 19 -8.48 9.11 -10.59
N PRO A 20 -9.73 8.78 -10.22
CA PRO A 20 -10.13 8.91 -8.84
C PRO A 20 -9.24 7.98 -8.01
N ALA A 21 -8.48 8.59 -7.10
CA ALA A 21 -8.02 7.91 -5.90
C ALA A 21 -9.29 7.36 -5.25
N MET A 22 -9.41 6.03 -5.15
CA MET A 22 -10.62 5.33 -4.72
C MET A 22 -11.72 5.36 -5.79
N GLY A 23 -12.07 4.21 -6.39
CA GLY A 23 -13.08 4.14 -7.46
C GLY A 23 -14.42 4.82 -7.12
N PRO A 24 -15.21 5.25 -8.13
CA PRO A 24 -16.39 6.13 -7.99
C PRO A 24 -17.61 5.50 -7.29
N THR A 25 -17.47 4.35 -6.66
CA THR A 25 -18.51 3.79 -5.81
C THR A 25 -18.09 4.02 -4.37
N THR A 26 -18.40 5.21 -3.83
CA THR A 26 -18.60 5.35 -2.39
C THR A 26 -19.65 4.29 -2.02
N PRO A 27 -19.29 3.19 -1.35
CA PRO A 27 -20.31 2.26 -0.90
C PRO A 27 -21.24 3.01 0.04
N THR A 28 -22.54 2.78 -0.08
CA THR A 28 -23.51 3.25 0.90
C THR A 28 -23.01 2.83 2.28
N LEU A 29 -22.86 3.79 3.20
CA LEU A 29 -22.26 3.60 4.52
C LEU A 29 -23.22 2.90 5.49
N THR A 30 -23.83 1.78 5.11
CA THR A 30 -24.55 0.93 6.05
C THR A 30 -23.66 -0.29 6.39
N ALA A 31 -23.40 -0.47 7.69
CA ALA A 31 -22.59 -1.61 8.16
C ALA A 31 -23.29 -2.95 7.95
N ASP A 32 -24.60 -2.92 7.75
CA ASP A 32 -25.46 -4.11 7.65
C ASP A 32 -25.61 -4.59 6.20
N GLU A 33 -25.18 -3.79 5.21
CA GLU A 33 -25.15 -4.24 3.82
C GLU A 33 -24.09 -5.32 3.64
N ALA A 34 -24.54 -6.48 3.16
CA ALA A 34 -23.69 -7.57 2.71
C ALA A 34 -22.61 -6.99 1.81
N PHE A 35 -21.36 -7.20 2.19
CA PHE A 35 -20.23 -7.11 1.29
C PHE A 35 -19.93 -8.55 0.87
N PRO A 36 -20.67 -9.09 -0.11
CA PRO A 36 -20.68 -10.52 -0.34
C PRO A 36 -19.35 -11.03 -0.87
N GLY A 37 -18.55 -10.15 -1.49
CA GLY A 37 -17.46 -10.53 -2.38
C GLY A 37 -17.99 -11.40 -3.53
N ALA A 38 -17.11 -12.07 -4.27
CA ALA A 38 -17.48 -13.09 -5.26
C ALA A 38 -16.53 -14.27 -5.21
N ARG A 39 -17.04 -15.49 -5.33
CA ARG A 39 -16.20 -16.71 -5.41
C ARG A 39 -15.58 -16.91 -6.77
N ARG A 40 -16.24 -16.42 -7.82
CA ARG A 40 -15.74 -16.42 -9.19
C ARG A 40 -15.78 -15.00 -9.76
N VAL A 41 -14.65 -14.54 -10.28
CA VAL A 41 -14.57 -13.29 -11.04
C VAL A 41 -13.91 -13.58 -12.38
N SER A 42 -14.56 -13.18 -13.46
CA SER A 42 -13.96 -13.14 -14.79
C SER A 42 -13.95 -11.72 -15.34
N GLY A 43 -13.22 -11.50 -16.42
CA GLY A 43 -13.15 -10.19 -17.05
C GLY A 43 -12.13 -10.15 -18.16
N THR A 44 -11.97 -8.96 -18.73
CA THR A 44 -10.94 -8.65 -19.72
C THR A 44 -10.15 -7.43 -19.28
N VAL A 45 -8.81 -7.52 -19.34
CA VAL A 45 -7.94 -6.35 -19.35
C VAL A 45 -7.74 -5.95 -20.81
N PHE A 46 -8.07 -4.72 -21.18
CA PHE A 46 -8.07 -4.27 -22.57
C PHE A 46 -7.39 -2.92 -22.76
N TRP A 47 -6.89 -2.67 -23.97
CA TRP A 47 -6.38 -1.37 -24.38
C TRP A 47 -7.55 -0.44 -24.69
N ASP A 48 -7.87 0.42 -23.73
CA ASP A 48 -8.93 1.43 -23.80
C ASP A 48 -8.40 2.66 -24.55
N ALA A 49 -8.48 2.62 -25.87
CA ALA A 49 -7.80 3.57 -26.75
C ALA A 49 -8.51 4.93 -26.80
N ASN A 50 -9.82 4.95 -26.53
CA ASN A 50 -10.62 6.18 -26.48
C ASN A 50 -10.87 6.66 -25.03
N GLU A 51 -10.32 5.95 -24.05
CA GLU A 51 -10.40 6.23 -22.61
C GLU A 51 -11.84 6.31 -22.08
N ASN A 52 -12.78 5.58 -22.70
CA ASN A 52 -14.19 5.60 -22.33
C ASN A 52 -14.55 4.57 -21.23
N ARG A 53 -13.57 3.79 -20.78
CA ARG A 53 -13.66 2.81 -19.68
C ARG A 53 -14.55 1.62 -19.98
N ARG A 54 -14.85 1.37 -21.26
CA ARG A 54 -15.66 0.25 -21.75
C ARG A 54 -14.93 -0.40 -22.89
N ARG A 55 -14.96 -1.72 -22.94
CA ARG A 55 -14.32 -2.44 -24.03
C ARG A 55 -15.14 -2.28 -25.31
N ASP A 56 -14.58 -1.58 -26.28
CA ASP A 56 -15.20 -1.36 -27.58
C ASP A 56 -14.73 -2.37 -28.65
N PRO A 57 -15.50 -2.56 -29.74
CA PRO A 57 -15.06 -3.37 -30.87
C PRO A 57 -13.72 -2.86 -31.43
N GLY A 58 -12.73 -3.76 -31.54
CA GLY A 58 -11.39 -3.44 -32.02
C GLY A 58 -10.37 -3.16 -30.91
N GLU A 59 -10.80 -3.01 -29.66
CA GLU A 59 -9.90 -2.88 -28.53
C GLU A 59 -9.31 -4.25 -28.14
N ALA A 60 -8.01 -4.36 -28.36
CA ALA A 60 -7.24 -5.57 -28.09
C ALA A 60 -7.09 -5.80 -26.58
N GLY A 61 -7.03 -7.07 -26.18
CA GLY A 61 -6.68 -7.44 -24.82
C GLY A 61 -5.24 -7.10 -24.45
N VAL A 62 -4.99 -6.94 -23.14
CA VAL A 62 -3.65 -6.77 -22.58
C VAL A 62 -3.14 -8.10 -22.05
N ALA A 63 -2.37 -8.79 -22.89
CA ALA A 63 -1.76 -10.05 -22.52
C ALA A 63 -0.76 -9.91 -21.36
N GLY A 64 -0.78 -10.84 -20.42
CA GLY A 64 0.17 -10.88 -19.32
C GLY A 64 -0.12 -9.89 -18.17
N ALA A 65 -1.16 -9.06 -18.27
CA ALA A 65 -1.58 -8.22 -17.15
C ALA A 65 -1.96 -9.09 -15.96
N ARG A 66 -1.44 -8.77 -14.76
CA ARG A 66 -1.75 -9.53 -13.54
C ARG A 66 -2.92 -8.90 -12.81
N LEU A 67 -3.68 -9.73 -12.11
CA LEU A 67 -4.79 -9.33 -11.26
C LEU A 67 -4.51 -9.82 -9.84
N ASN A 68 -4.71 -8.97 -8.84
CA ASN A 68 -4.64 -9.33 -7.42
C ASN A 68 -6.05 -9.42 -6.84
N ALA A 69 -6.33 -10.52 -6.14
CA ALA A 69 -7.56 -10.75 -5.40
C ALA A 69 -7.19 -11.22 -3.99
N GLY A 70 -6.87 -10.25 -3.13
CA GLY A 70 -6.08 -10.50 -1.93
C GLY A 70 -4.72 -11.09 -2.32
N LEU A 71 -4.28 -12.14 -1.62
CA LEU A 71 -3.03 -12.84 -1.90
C LEU A 71 -3.09 -13.83 -3.08
N ARG A 72 -4.27 -14.01 -3.70
CA ARG A 72 -4.40 -14.79 -4.93
C ARG A 72 -4.19 -13.91 -6.16
N THR A 73 -3.69 -14.51 -7.23
CA THR A 73 -3.43 -13.80 -8.48
C THR A 73 -3.95 -14.57 -9.69
N ALA A 74 -4.21 -13.83 -10.76
CA ALA A 74 -4.44 -14.36 -12.10
C ALA A 74 -3.63 -13.56 -13.12
N THR A 75 -3.37 -14.17 -14.27
CA THR A 75 -2.69 -13.52 -15.39
C THR A 75 -3.61 -13.56 -16.60
N ALA A 76 -3.84 -12.39 -17.20
CA ALA A 76 -4.65 -12.25 -18.40
C ALA A 76 -4.01 -13.00 -19.58
N GLY A 77 -4.82 -13.76 -20.32
CA GLY A 77 -4.44 -14.48 -21.52
C GLY A 77 -4.12 -13.56 -22.70
N ALA A 78 -3.81 -14.14 -23.86
CA ALA A 78 -3.41 -13.39 -25.06
C ALA A 78 -4.50 -12.40 -25.55
N ASP A 79 -5.76 -12.70 -25.27
CA ASP A 79 -6.94 -11.89 -25.57
C ASP A 79 -7.34 -10.95 -24.41
N GLY A 80 -6.53 -10.89 -23.35
CA GLY A 80 -6.78 -10.10 -22.15
C GLY A 80 -7.75 -10.74 -21.15
N ALA A 81 -8.31 -11.92 -21.46
CA ALA A 81 -9.27 -12.57 -20.58
C ALA A 81 -8.61 -13.13 -19.32
N TYR A 82 -9.28 -13.02 -18.18
CA TYR A 82 -8.83 -13.63 -16.92
C TYR A 82 -10.00 -14.27 -16.17
N VAL A 83 -9.67 -15.24 -15.32
CA VAL A 83 -10.62 -15.88 -14.39
C VAL A 83 -9.92 -16.10 -13.05
N LEU A 84 -10.62 -15.77 -11.97
CA LEU A 84 -10.26 -16.04 -10.58
C LEU A 84 -11.39 -16.86 -9.97
N GLU A 85 -11.03 -17.94 -9.27
CA GLU A 85 -11.99 -18.81 -8.59
C GLU A 85 -11.44 -19.26 -7.23
N SER A 86 -12.27 -19.21 -6.19
CA SER A 86 -11.94 -19.71 -4.86
C SER A 86 -13.19 -20.10 -4.07
N PRO A 87 -13.09 -21.08 -3.14
CA PRO A 87 -14.15 -21.36 -2.17
C PRO A 87 -14.48 -20.14 -1.29
N ASP A 88 -13.47 -19.33 -0.99
CA ASP A 88 -13.59 -18.09 -0.23
C ASP A 88 -13.89 -16.91 -1.17
N PRO A 89 -14.74 -15.95 -0.77
CA PRO A 89 -15.07 -14.81 -1.61
C PRO A 89 -13.89 -13.84 -1.75
N PHE A 90 -13.74 -13.28 -2.96
CA PHE A 90 -12.88 -12.14 -3.24
C PHE A 90 -13.62 -10.83 -2.99
N PHE A 91 -13.01 -9.93 -2.23
CA PHE A 91 -13.62 -8.65 -1.83
C PHE A 91 -13.18 -7.48 -2.72
N THR A 92 -11.95 -7.52 -3.22
CA THR A 92 -11.42 -6.56 -4.19
C THR A 92 -10.63 -7.28 -5.26
N ILE A 93 -10.71 -6.78 -6.49
CA ILE A 93 -9.91 -7.22 -7.63
C ILE A 93 -9.13 -6.01 -8.13
N ALA A 94 -7.80 -6.05 -8.09
CA ALA A 94 -6.93 -4.98 -8.55
C ALA A 94 -6.14 -5.40 -9.78
N VAL A 95 -6.01 -4.52 -10.77
CA VAL A 95 -5.14 -4.77 -11.93
C VAL A 95 -3.72 -4.29 -11.63
N SER A 96 -2.77 -5.20 -11.77
CA SER A 96 -1.34 -4.89 -11.87
C SER A 96 -1.02 -4.51 -13.30
N PHE A 97 -0.98 -3.20 -13.55
CA PHE A 97 -0.72 -2.68 -14.88
C PHE A 97 0.80 -2.68 -15.19
N PRO A 98 1.21 -3.23 -16.34
CA PRO A 98 2.62 -3.33 -16.72
C PRO A 98 3.22 -1.96 -17.07
N SER A 99 4.56 -1.88 -17.11
CA SER A 99 5.25 -0.66 -17.54
C SER A 99 4.84 -0.30 -18.97
N GLY A 100 4.70 1.00 -19.26
CA GLY A 100 4.16 1.45 -20.55
C GLY A 100 2.64 1.48 -20.60
N SER A 101 1.95 1.30 -19.47
CA SER A 101 0.50 1.41 -19.38
C SER A 101 0.03 2.18 -18.14
N TRP A 102 -1.21 2.68 -18.22
CA TRP A 102 -1.88 3.34 -17.11
C TRP A 102 -3.39 3.08 -17.15
N PRO A 103 -4.06 2.91 -16.00
CA PRO A 103 -5.51 2.71 -15.95
C PRO A 103 -6.29 3.93 -16.46
N THR A 104 -7.28 3.71 -17.31
CA THR A 104 -8.23 4.75 -17.80
C THR A 104 -9.43 4.94 -16.86
N GLY A 105 -9.60 4.03 -15.90
CA GLY A 105 -10.61 4.06 -14.85
C GLY A 105 -10.06 3.59 -13.50
N PRO A 106 -10.92 3.08 -12.60
CA PRO A 106 -10.47 2.51 -11.34
C PRO A 106 -9.49 1.35 -11.57
N TRP A 107 -8.35 1.38 -10.90
CA TRP A 107 -7.34 0.31 -10.95
C TRP A 107 -7.70 -0.90 -10.07
N PHE A 108 -8.80 -0.80 -9.32
CA PHE A 108 -9.42 -1.92 -8.64
C PHE A 108 -10.95 -1.79 -8.67
N ARG A 109 -11.64 -2.92 -8.49
CA ARG A 109 -13.10 -3.01 -8.41
C ARG A 109 -13.51 -3.94 -7.28
N ARG A 110 -14.72 -3.74 -6.77
CA ARG A 110 -15.37 -4.60 -5.78
C ARG A 110 -16.44 -5.44 -6.46
N PRO A 111 -16.44 -6.76 -6.30
CA PRO A 111 -17.57 -7.59 -6.71
C PRO A 111 -18.83 -7.18 -5.94
N ALA A 112 -19.98 -7.09 -6.62
CA ALA A 112 -21.26 -6.72 -6.03
C ALA A 112 -22.17 -7.94 -5.78
N LYS A 113 -21.88 -9.09 -6.39
CA LYS A 113 -22.62 -10.37 -6.27
C LYS A 113 -21.75 -11.46 -5.66
N SER A 114 -22.35 -12.31 -4.83
CA SER A 114 -21.70 -13.38 -4.05
C SER A 114 -21.14 -14.57 -4.83
N ILE A 115 -21.61 -14.81 -6.06
CA ILE A 115 -21.29 -16.03 -6.81
C ILE A 115 -20.33 -15.71 -7.94
N GLU A 116 -20.81 -14.97 -8.93
CA GLU A 116 -20.08 -14.70 -10.17
C GLU A 116 -20.21 -13.24 -10.56
N GLU A 117 -19.07 -12.63 -10.86
CA GLU A 117 -19.00 -11.27 -11.37
C GLU A 117 -18.11 -11.16 -12.60
N HIS A 118 -18.46 -10.20 -13.46
CA HIS A 118 -17.68 -9.84 -14.62
C HIS A 118 -17.13 -8.42 -14.43
N LEU A 119 -15.80 -8.27 -14.35
CA LEU A 119 -15.13 -7.01 -14.06
C LEU A 119 -14.06 -6.71 -15.11
N ASP A 120 -14.23 -5.65 -15.90
CA ASP A 120 -13.24 -5.27 -16.93
C ASP A 120 -12.33 -4.13 -16.46
N PHE A 121 -11.09 -4.13 -16.97
CA PHE A 121 -10.07 -3.13 -16.68
C PHE A 121 -9.51 -2.54 -17.99
N GLY A 122 -9.76 -1.25 -18.20
CA GLY A 122 -9.19 -0.50 -19.32
C GLY A 122 -7.84 0.09 -18.96
N LEU A 123 -6.85 -0.11 -19.84
CA LEU A 123 -5.53 0.50 -19.76
C LEU A 123 -5.28 1.33 -21.03
N ARG A 124 -4.65 2.50 -20.90
CA ARG A 124 -4.06 3.21 -22.02
C ARG A 124 -2.56 2.94 -22.06
N LYS A 125 -1.96 3.11 -23.25
CA LYS A 125 -0.51 3.10 -23.38
C LYS A 125 0.05 4.40 -22.83
N GLU A 126 1.01 4.30 -21.92
CA GLU A 126 1.60 5.46 -21.29
C GLU A 126 3.02 5.16 -20.82
N THR A 127 3.99 5.89 -21.36
CA THR A 127 5.37 5.86 -20.88
C THR A 127 5.60 7.14 -20.08
N PRO A 128 5.72 7.07 -18.74
CA PRO A 128 5.94 8.26 -17.93
C PRO A 128 7.27 8.90 -18.31
N ALA A 129 7.28 10.23 -18.44
CA ALA A 129 8.53 10.98 -18.57
C ALA A 129 9.37 10.79 -17.28
N LEU A 130 10.67 10.58 -17.46
CA LEU A 130 11.63 10.51 -16.36
C LEU A 130 12.46 11.81 -16.32
N PRO A 131 12.75 12.36 -15.12
CA PRO A 131 12.29 11.86 -13.84
C PRO A 131 10.80 12.15 -13.59
N PHE A 132 10.12 11.26 -12.86
CA PHE A 132 8.82 11.57 -12.27
C PHE A 132 8.96 11.63 -10.74
N VAL A 133 7.99 12.27 -10.10
CA VAL A 133 7.95 12.44 -8.64
C VAL A 133 6.73 11.74 -8.08
N PHE A 134 6.89 11.08 -6.93
CA PHE A 134 5.78 10.65 -6.08
C PHE A 134 6.01 11.13 -4.65
N VAL A 135 4.94 11.16 -3.86
CA VAL A 135 5.02 11.48 -2.42
C VAL A 135 4.77 10.21 -1.63
N HIS A 136 5.52 10.03 -0.56
CA HIS A 136 5.25 8.99 0.42
C HIS A 136 5.00 9.60 1.80
N PHE A 137 3.94 9.18 2.48
CA PHE A 137 3.62 9.58 3.86
C PHE A 137 3.11 8.37 4.66
N THR A 138 3.11 8.44 5.98
CA THR A 138 2.79 7.28 6.83
C THR A 138 2.40 7.70 8.23
N ASP A 139 1.68 6.84 8.95
CA ASP A 139 1.33 7.00 10.36
C ASP A 139 0.72 8.37 10.69
N PRO A 140 -0.18 8.95 9.85
CA PRO A 140 -0.78 10.24 10.18
C PRO A 140 -1.79 10.11 11.33
N HIS A 141 -2.29 8.90 11.59
CA HIS A 141 -3.33 8.60 12.55
C HIS A 141 -4.52 9.59 12.46
N THR A 142 -5.05 10.10 13.57
CA THR A 142 -6.11 11.13 13.59
C THR A 142 -5.74 12.44 12.88
N GLY A 143 -4.45 12.65 12.57
CA GLY A 143 -3.96 13.80 11.81
C GLY A 143 -4.10 13.69 10.29
N LEU A 144 -4.66 12.60 9.75
CA LEU A 144 -4.77 12.38 8.30
C LEU A 144 -5.39 13.57 7.54
N PRO A 145 -6.51 14.18 7.96
CA PRO A 145 -7.06 15.32 7.24
C PRO A 145 -6.06 16.49 7.11
N GLN A 146 -5.36 16.81 8.21
CA GLN A 146 -4.36 17.87 8.22
C GLN A 146 -3.11 17.49 7.42
N ALA A 147 -2.70 16.22 7.46
CA ALA A 147 -1.60 15.69 6.67
C ALA A 147 -1.86 15.89 5.17
N VAL A 148 -3.05 15.52 4.71
CA VAL A 148 -3.48 15.70 3.32
C VAL A 148 -3.44 17.16 2.91
N ASP A 149 -3.98 18.05 3.75
CA ASP A 149 -4.04 19.47 3.42
C ASP A 149 -2.64 20.09 3.33
N ASN A 150 -1.75 19.73 4.25
CA ASN A 150 -0.35 20.15 4.25
C ASN A 150 0.40 19.62 3.02
N ILE A 151 0.31 18.31 2.75
CA ILE A 151 0.95 17.67 1.59
C ILE A 151 0.50 18.36 0.30
N GLN A 152 -0.79 18.63 0.14
CA GLN A 152 -1.30 19.29 -1.06
C GLN A 152 -0.85 20.73 -1.19
N ALA A 153 -0.92 21.52 -0.13
CA ALA A 153 -0.47 22.91 -0.14
C ALA A 153 1.02 23.00 -0.51
N GLU A 154 1.84 22.12 0.05
CA GLU A 154 3.27 22.10 -0.25
C GLU A 154 3.59 21.57 -1.65
N CYS A 155 2.90 20.50 -2.09
CA CYS A 155 3.02 20.00 -3.46
C CYS A 155 2.54 21.03 -4.50
N ALA A 156 1.67 21.96 -4.12
CA ALA A 156 1.25 23.05 -4.99
C ALA A 156 2.32 24.11 -5.23
N ALA A 157 3.30 24.21 -4.33
CA ALA A 157 4.45 25.08 -4.51
C ALA A 157 5.60 24.43 -5.29
N LEU A 158 5.51 23.13 -5.62
CA LEU A 158 6.54 22.42 -6.38
C LEU A 158 6.41 22.68 -7.89
N PRO A 159 7.54 22.77 -8.62
CA PRO A 159 7.52 22.94 -10.08
C PRO A 159 7.03 21.69 -10.81
N VAL A 160 7.10 20.51 -10.17
CA VAL A 160 6.56 19.26 -10.69
C VAL A 160 5.55 18.68 -9.71
N ARG A 161 4.40 18.28 -10.24
CA ARG A 161 3.33 17.66 -9.47
C ARG A 161 3.65 16.18 -9.23
N PRO A 162 3.34 15.64 -8.04
CA PRO A 162 3.43 14.21 -7.80
C PRO A 162 2.52 13.45 -8.78
N ARG A 163 3.06 12.40 -9.39
CA ARG A 163 2.31 11.49 -10.27
C ARG A 163 1.29 10.67 -9.49
N PHE A 164 1.65 10.29 -8.27
CA PHE A 164 0.82 9.56 -7.32
C PHE A 164 1.37 9.76 -5.91
N TYR A 165 0.59 9.31 -4.93
CA TYR A 165 0.93 9.28 -3.52
C TYR A 165 0.96 7.84 -3.03
N LEU A 166 1.93 7.52 -2.19
CA LEU A 166 2.05 6.25 -1.48
C LEU A 166 1.82 6.47 0.01
N CYS A 167 1.00 5.63 0.64
CA CYS A 167 0.83 5.66 2.08
C CYS A 167 1.03 4.29 2.73
N SER A 168 1.98 4.18 3.65
CA SER A 168 2.32 2.93 4.32
C SER A 168 1.47 2.61 5.56
N GLY A 169 0.29 3.22 5.72
CA GLY A 169 -0.70 2.82 6.73
C GLY A 169 -0.69 3.64 8.01
N ASP A 170 -1.47 3.15 8.99
CA ASP A 170 -1.82 3.79 10.26
C ASP A 170 -2.50 5.15 10.07
N LEU A 171 -3.59 5.11 9.31
CA LEU A 171 -4.44 6.26 9.00
C LEU A 171 -5.38 6.65 10.15
N ARG A 172 -5.36 5.90 11.24
CA ARG A 172 -6.21 6.04 12.43
C ARG A 172 -5.41 5.68 13.69
N SER A 173 -5.78 6.26 14.83
CA SER A 173 -5.01 6.14 16.08
C SER A 173 -5.34 4.92 16.92
N GLN A 174 -6.48 4.25 16.70
CA GLN A 174 -6.99 3.21 17.59
C GLN A 174 -7.49 2.03 16.77
N THR A 175 -7.34 0.82 17.29
CA THR A 175 -8.03 -0.35 16.75
C THR A 175 -9.51 -0.25 17.14
N VAL A 176 -10.42 -0.58 16.23
CA VAL A 176 -11.87 -0.58 16.49
C VAL A 176 -12.39 -1.98 16.26
N SER A 177 -13.43 -2.32 17.01
CA SER A 177 -14.05 -3.64 17.00
C SER A 177 -15.27 -3.65 16.08
N VAL A 178 -15.61 -4.83 15.56
CA VAL A 178 -16.92 -5.08 14.91
C VAL A 178 -18.12 -4.79 15.82
N THR A 179 -17.90 -4.66 17.13
CA THR A 179 -18.95 -4.26 18.09
C THR A 179 -19.19 -2.74 18.15
N GLU A 180 -18.33 -1.93 17.53
CA GLU A 180 -18.39 -0.45 17.54
C GLU A 180 -18.60 0.11 16.12
N LEU A 181 -19.65 -0.35 15.44
CA LEU A 181 -19.88 -0.10 14.00
C LEU A 181 -19.95 1.39 13.63
N ASP A 182 -20.54 2.25 14.46
CA ASP A 182 -20.63 3.69 14.16
C ASP A 182 -19.26 4.37 14.23
N LYS A 183 -18.43 3.98 15.19
CA LYS A 183 -17.04 4.46 15.27
C LYS A 183 -16.25 3.98 14.05
N LEU A 184 -16.45 2.72 13.66
CA LEU A 184 -15.80 2.14 12.49
C LEU A 184 -16.16 2.92 11.22
N ARG A 185 -17.45 3.21 11.00
CA ARG A 185 -17.93 4.04 9.88
C ARG A 185 -17.31 5.44 9.90
N SER A 186 -17.31 6.09 11.06
CA SER A 186 -16.75 7.43 11.23
C SER A 186 -15.26 7.49 10.85
N ASP A 187 -14.47 6.52 11.34
CA ASP A 187 -13.03 6.50 11.08
C ASP A 187 -12.71 6.24 9.59
N PHE A 188 -13.42 5.29 8.94
CA PHE A 188 -13.21 5.02 7.51
C PHE A 188 -13.79 6.13 6.61
N GLY A 189 -14.88 6.78 7.02
CA GLY A 189 -15.44 7.96 6.35
C GLY A 189 -14.45 9.12 6.33
N MET A 190 -13.76 9.38 7.46
CA MET A 190 -12.70 10.39 7.53
C MET A 190 -11.57 10.11 6.52
N MET A 191 -11.15 8.84 6.36
CA MET A 191 -10.12 8.48 5.38
C MET A 191 -10.58 8.74 3.94
N HIS A 192 -11.81 8.35 3.61
CA HIS A 192 -12.40 8.59 2.31
C HIS A 192 -12.43 10.10 2.00
N ASP A 193 -12.93 10.91 2.93
CA ASP A 193 -13.01 12.36 2.77
C ASP A 193 -11.64 13.02 2.67
N ALA A 194 -10.63 12.50 3.37
CA ALA A 194 -9.25 12.95 3.24
C ALA A 194 -8.69 12.62 1.85
N PHE A 195 -8.76 11.36 1.40
CA PHE A 195 -8.20 10.97 0.11
C PHE A 195 -8.96 11.55 -1.08
N ALA A 196 -10.26 11.83 -0.97
CA ALA A 196 -11.04 12.52 -1.98
C ALA A 196 -10.51 13.93 -2.30
N ARG A 197 -9.74 14.55 -1.38
CA ARG A 197 -9.11 15.85 -1.64
C ARG A 197 -7.86 15.73 -2.51
N MET A 198 -7.19 14.57 -2.54
CA MET A 198 -5.89 14.39 -3.19
C MET A 198 -5.98 14.57 -4.70
N LYS A 199 -5.01 15.29 -5.28
CA LYS A 199 -5.02 15.68 -6.72
C LYS A 199 -4.41 14.66 -7.68
N ALA A 200 -3.93 13.54 -7.16
CA ALA A 200 -3.40 12.43 -7.93
C ALA A 200 -3.74 11.11 -7.21
N PRO A 201 -3.64 9.95 -7.88
CA PRO A 201 -3.95 8.66 -7.29
C PRO A 201 -3.19 8.41 -5.99
N VAL A 202 -3.88 7.85 -5.00
CA VAL A 202 -3.30 7.39 -3.74
C VAL A 202 -3.28 5.88 -3.75
N PHE A 203 -2.10 5.29 -3.58
CA PHE A 203 -1.92 3.87 -3.33
C PHE A 203 -1.52 3.68 -1.88
N VAL A 204 -2.27 2.85 -1.17
CA VAL A 204 -2.17 2.75 0.28
C VAL A 204 -2.24 1.30 0.72
N VAL A 205 -1.49 0.96 1.77
CA VAL A 205 -1.58 -0.32 2.47
C VAL A 205 -2.10 -0.09 3.88
N PRO A 206 -2.85 -1.05 4.47
CA PRO A 206 -3.29 -0.92 5.85
C PRO A 206 -2.07 -1.02 6.78
N GLY A 207 -2.09 -0.25 7.86
CA GLY A 207 -1.28 -0.47 9.05
C GLY A 207 -1.98 -1.32 10.09
N ASN A 208 -1.35 -1.49 11.25
CA ASN A 208 -1.93 -2.28 12.33
C ASN A 208 -3.18 -1.62 12.91
N HIS A 209 -3.28 -0.30 12.90
CA HIS A 209 -4.47 0.40 13.36
C HIS A 209 -5.61 0.40 12.33
N ASP A 210 -5.33 0.04 11.08
CA ASP A 210 -6.29 0.07 9.98
C ASP A 210 -7.09 -1.25 9.83
N VAL A 211 -6.68 -2.30 10.55
CA VAL A 211 -7.39 -3.58 10.60
C VAL A 211 -8.35 -3.66 11.80
N VAL A 212 -9.47 -4.34 11.61
CA VAL A 212 -10.55 -4.45 12.61
C VAL A 212 -10.29 -5.62 13.55
N ASP A 213 -10.57 -5.42 14.84
CA ASP A 213 -10.31 -6.40 15.90
C ASP A 213 -8.86 -6.90 15.91
N LEU A 214 -7.91 -5.96 15.89
CA LEU A 214 -6.52 -6.30 16.18
C LEU A 214 -6.31 -6.42 17.70
N LYS A 215 -5.94 -7.63 18.13
CA LYS A 215 -5.29 -7.91 19.41
C LYS A 215 -4.16 -8.90 19.18
N SER A 216 -2.93 -8.49 19.48
CA SER A 216 -1.76 -9.37 19.31
C SER A 216 -1.89 -10.62 20.18
N ASN A 217 -1.53 -11.77 19.64
CA ASN A 217 -1.57 -13.08 20.33
C ASN A 217 -2.95 -13.52 20.83
N VAL A 218 -4.03 -12.91 20.32
CA VAL A 218 -5.40 -13.30 20.66
C VAL A 218 -6.04 -13.98 19.45
N ARG A 219 -6.61 -15.16 19.70
CA ARG A 219 -7.54 -15.78 18.77
C ARG A 219 -8.94 -15.30 19.09
N PHE A 220 -9.61 -14.75 18.09
CA PHE A 220 -10.99 -14.31 18.22
C PHE A 220 -11.96 -15.49 18.17
N PRO A 221 -13.05 -15.44 18.95
CA PRO A 221 -14.17 -16.36 18.78
C PRO A 221 -14.71 -16.36 17.34
N PRO A 222 -15.28 -17.48 16.85
CA PRO A 222 -15.81 -17.58 15.48
C PRO A 222 -16.78 -16.44 15.13
N GLU A 223 -17.66 -16.04 16.05
CA GLU A 223 -18.63 -14.97 15.83
C GLU A 223 -17.99 -13.61 15.50
N ILE A 224 -16.80 -13.34 16.05
CA ILE A 224 -16.02 -12.12 15.71
C ILE A 224 -15.20 -12.36 14.45
N ALA A 225 -14.50 -13.49 14.34
CA ALA A 225 -13.62 -13.79 13.21
C ALA A 225 -14.39 -13.96 11.88
N GLU A 226 -15.65 -14.40 11.93
CA GLU A 226 -16.50 -14.58 10.75
C GLU A 226 -17.23 -13.29 10.36
N HIS A 227 -17.28 -12.28 11.23
CA HIS A 227 -17.97 -11.02 10.98
C HIS A 227 -17.53 -10.41 9.63
N PRO A 228 -18.46 -9.92 8.79
CA PRO A 228 -18.14 -9.42 7.43
C PRO A 228 -17.13 -8.29 7.36
N LEU A 229 -16.87 -7.61 8.48
CA LEU A 229 -15.92 -6.50 8.59
C LEU A 229 -14.64 -6.87 9.37
N PHE A 230 -14.51 -8.11 9.85
CA PHE A 230 -13.35 -8.54 10.62
C PHE A 230 -12.04 -8.46 9.82
N GLY A 231 -10.96 -8.10 10.51
CA GLY A 231 -9.62 -8.02 9.95
C GLY A 231 -9.51 -6.98 8.84
N GLN A 232 -9.08 -7.38 7.65
CA GLN A 232 -8.92 -6.49 6.50
C GLN A 232 -10.23 -6.22 5.74
N ARG A 233 -11.33 -6.92 6.04
CA ARG A 233 -12.54 -6.81 5.22
C ARG A 233 -13.20 -5.42 5.26
N ALA A 234 -13.12 -4.72 6.39
CA ALA A 234 -13.54 -3.31 6.45
C ALA A 234 -12.68 -2.39 5.57
N TRP A 235 -11.36 -2.62 5.58
CA TRP A 235 -10.43 -1.93 4.69
C TRP A 235 -10.77 -2.19 3.23
N GLU A 236 -10.97 -3.44 2.85
CA GLU A 236 -11.35 -3.82 1.49
C GLU A 236 -12.70 -3.23 1.08
N LYS A 237 -13.67 -3.20 1.99
CA LYS A 237 -15.01 -2.62 1.76
C LYS A 237 -14.95 -1.11 1.52
N TRP A 238 -14.22 -0.36 2.34
CA TRP A 238 -14.31 1.11 2.34
C TRP A 238 -13.11 1.83 1.76
N VAL A 239 -11.93 1.22 1.81
CA VAL A 239 -10.68 1.79 1.29
C VAL A 239 -10.38 1.16 -0.06
N GLY A 240 -9.83 -0.05 -0.07
CA GLY A 240 -9.41 -0.72 -1.31
C GLY A 240 -8.63 -1.99 -1.02
N PRO A 241 -7.92 -2.53 -2.02
CA PRO A 241 -7.10 -3.72 -1.84
C PRO A 241 -6.10 -3.51 -0.69
N ALA A 242 -5.95 -4.50 0.18
CA ALA A 242 -4.93 -4.46 1.23
C ALA A 242 -3.51 -4.70 0.68
N ASN A 243 -3.43 -5.27 -0.52
CA ASN A 243 -2.20 -5.51 -1.25
C ASN A 243 -2.41 -5.23 -2.73
N TRP A 244 -1.36 -4.80 -3.40
CA TRP A 244 -1.39 -4.43 -4.81
C TRP A 244 0.03 -4.35 -5.38
N SER A 245 0.13 -4.35 -6.69
CA SER A 245 1.37 -4.05 -7.39
C SER A 245 1.08 -3.30 -8.68
N PHE A 246 2.03 -2.51 -9.17
CA PHE A 246 1.99 -1.93 -10.51
C PHE A 246 3.39 -1.53 -10.96
N GLN A 247 3.57 -1.34 -12.26
CA GLN A 247 4.82 -0.83 -12.81
C GLN A 247 4.66 0.61 -13.31
N CYS A 248 5.62 1.47 -12.99
CA CYS A 248 5.68 2.83 -13.48
C CYS A 248 7.13 3.23 -13.76
N GLY A 249 7.43 3.63 -15.00
CA GLY A 249 8.76 4.08 -15.41
C GLY A 249 9.87 3.04 -15.22
N GLY A 250 9.55 1.76 -15.45
CA GLY A 250 10.50 0.66 -15.27
C GLY A 250 10.77 0.24 -13.81
N VAL A 251 9.97 0.73 -12.86
CA VAL A 251 10.00 0.34 -11.45
C VAL A 251 8.72 -0.42 -11.10
N LEU A 252 8.86 -1.55 -10.42
CA LEU A 252 7.75 -2.29 -9.81
C LEU A 252 7.50 -1.75 -8.40
N PHE A 253 6.29 -1.25 -8.18
CA PHE A 253 5.80 -0.87 -6.85
C PHE A 253 4.94 -2.01 -6.31
N ILE A 254 5.21 -2.43 -5.07
CA ILE A 254 4.47 -3.47 -4.36
C ILE A 254 3.97 -2.88 -3.05
N GLY A 255 2.66 -2.84 -2.85
CA GLY A 255 2.06 -2.60 -1.54
C GLY A 255 1.73 -3.93 -0.89
N GLN A 256 2.45 -4.30 0.18
CA GLN A 256 2.13 -5.49 0.95
C GLN A 256 1.09 -5.17 2.03
N PRO A 257 0.22 -6.14 2.39
CA PRO A 257 -0.68 -5.94 3.51
C PRO A 257 0.11 -5.92 4.83
N TRP A 258 -0.50 -5.40 5.90
CA TRP A 258 0.14 -5.44 7.23
C TRP A 258 0.28 -6.86 7.77
N ALA A 259 -0.77 -7.69 7.71
CA ALA A 259 -0.75 -9.07 8.20
C ALA A 259 -1.91 -9.93 7.69
N GLU A 260 -1.70 -11.23 7.59
CA GLU A 260 -2.77 -12.21 7.37
C GLU A 260 -3.29 -12.71 8.73
N TYR A 261 -4.60 -12.90 8.88
CA TYR A 261 -5.14 -13.56 10.07
C TYR A 261 -5.17 -15.08 9.85
N THR A 262 -4.36 -15.81 10.60
CA THR A 262 -4.14 -17.25 10.45
C THR A 262 -4.71 -18.04 11.64
N ALA A 263 -4.55 -19.37 11.63
CA ALA A 263 -4.93 -20.23 12.75
C ALA A 263 -4.23 -19.85 14.08
N THR A 264 -3.05 -19.24 14.02
CA THR A 264 -2.28 -18.78 15.19
C THR A 264 -2.46 -17.29 15.49
N GLY A 265 -3.41 -16.62 14.81
CA GLY A 265 -3.62 -15.18 14.90
C GLY A 265 -2.94 -14.40 13.77
N TRP A 266 -2.73 -13.11 13.99
CA TRP A 266 -2.14 -12.19 13.02
C TRP A 266 -0.67 -12.53 12.72
N ASP A 267 -0.32 -12.66 11.44
CA ASP A 267 1.03 -12.92 10.95
C ASP A 267 1.40 -11.94 9.82
N SER A 268 2.27 -10.98 10.13
CA SER A 268 2.81 -9.99 9.18
C SER A 268 3.79 -10.57 8.17
N PHE A 269 4.30 -11.78 8.40
CA PHE A 269 5.32 -12.43 7.59
C PHE A 269 4.87 -13.81 7.12
N SER A 270 3.56 -13.98 6.92
CA SER A 270 2.97 -15.26 6.56
C SER A 270 3.60 -15.80 5.27
N PRO A 271 3.70 -17.14 5.12
CA PRO A 271 4.17 -17.75 3.88
C PRO A 271 3.37 -17.29 2.65
N ALA A 272 2.07 -17.01 2.81
CA ALA A 272 1.22 -16.55 1.71
C ALA A 272 1.60 -15.14 1.24
N ILE A 273 1.84 -14.19 2.17
CA ILE A 273 2.26 -12.83 1.82
C ILE A 273 3.62 -12.86 1.12
N LYS A 274 4.58 -13.62 1.67
CA LYS A 274 5.92 -13.78 1.09
C LYS A 274 5.85 -14.36 -0.33
N LYS A 275 5.06 -15.42 -0.50
CA LYS A 275 4.89 -16.06 -1.81
C LYS A 275 4.26 -15.10 -2.82
N TRP A 276 3.18 -14.40 -2.43
CA TRP A 276 2.53 -13.42 -3.29
C TRP A 276 3.50 -12.34 -3.77
N ALA A 277 4.25 -11.72 -2.84
CA ALA A 277 5.21 -10.67 -3.20
C ALA A 277 6.34 -11.20 -4.09
N ALA A 278 6.85 -12.41 -3.83
CA ALA A 278 7.85 -13.04 -4.67
C ALA A 278 7.31 -13.35 -6.09
N ASP A 279 6.06 -13.80 -6.21
CA ASP A 279 5.42 -14.07 -7.49
C ASP A 279 5.23 -12.77 -8.31
N GLU A 280 4.96 -11.63 -7.66
CA GLU A 280 4.89 -10.31 -8.31
C GLU A 280 6.25 -9.87 -8.84
N VAL A 281 7.32 -10.02 -8.04
CA VAL A 281 8.70 -9.73 -8.48
C VAL A 281 9.10 -10.63 -9.65
N ALA A 282 8.79 -11.94 -9.57
CA ALA A 282 9.16 -12.90 -10.60
C ALA A 282 8.44 -12.68 -11.94
N ALA A 283 7.27 -12.04 -11.92
CA ALA A 283 6.51 -11.72 -13.13
C ALA A 283 6.92 -10.38 -13.78
N ALA A 284 7.65 -9.53 -13.07
CA ALA A 284 8.22 -8.34 -13.68
C ALA A 284 9.39 -8.71 -14.62
N PRO A 285 9.67 -7.88 -15.65
CA PRO A 285 10.85 -8.08 -16.49
C PRO A 285 12.13 -8.20 -15.67
N SER A 286 13.06 -9.06 -16.10
CA SER A 286 14.35 -9.24 -15.41
C SER A 286 15.09 -7.91 -15.25
N GLY A 287 15.63 -7.66 -14.06
CA GLY A 287 16.33 -6.41 -13.72
C GLY A 287 15.39 -5.23 -13.38
N THR A 288 14.07 -5.44 -13.34
CA THR A 288 13.13 -4.43 -12.83
C THR A 288 13.46 -4.10 -11.38
N ARG A 289 13.57 -2.80 -11.09
CA ARG A 289 13.76 -2.31 -9.73
C ARG A 289 12.49 -2.45 -8.92
N VAL A 290 12.62 -2.77 -7.64
CA VAL A 290 11.49 -3.02 -6.75
C VAL A 290 11.44 -1.98 -5.64
N VAL A 291 10.30 -1.32 -5.51
CA VAL A 291 9.93 -0.48 -4.37
C VAL A 291 8.84 -1.22 -3.59
N LEU A 292 9.17 -1.59 -2.35
CA LEU A 292 8.23 -2.25 -1.44
C LEU A 292 7.67 -1.22 -0.45
N LEU A 293 6.35 -1.06 -0.45
CA LEU A 293 5.60 -0.31 0.54
C LEU A 293 5.03 -1.29 1.58
N CYS A 294 5.37 -1.08 2.84
CA CYS A 294 4.96 -1.95 3.94
C CYS A 294 4.67 -1.16 5.21
N HIS A 295 3.87 -1.70 6.13
CA HIS A 295 3.69 -1.06 7.42
C HIS A 295 4.69 -1.57 8.47
N ALA A 296 4.79 -2.89 8.70
CA ALA A 296 5.67 -3.48 9.70
C ALA A 296 6.65 -4.50 9.09
N GLY A 297 7.68 -4.00 8.38
CA GLY A 297 8.77 -4.82 7.82
C GLY A 297 8.47 -5.45 6.46
N GLY A 298 9.50 -5.62 5.63
CA GLY A 298 9.36 -6.14 4.26
C GLY A 298 9.36 -7.66 4.18
N VAL A 299 8.51 -8.23 3.31
CA VAL A 299 8.38 -9.67 3.07
C VAL A 299 9.17 -10.19 1.86
N THR A 300 9.70 -9.30 1.02
CA THR A 300 10.45 -9.64 -0.19
C THR A 300 11.69 -8.77 -0.32
N GLU A 301 12.65 -9.20 -1.14
CA GLU A 301 13.78 -8.37 -1.51
C GLU A 301 13.29 -7.18 -2.34
N ALA A 302 13.78 -5.99 -1.99
CA ALA A 302 13.47 -4.75 -2.68
C ALA A 302 14.70 -3.84 -2.71
N ASP A 303 14.81 -3.05 -3.76
CA ASP A 303 15.85 -2.02 -3.86
C ASP A 303 15.56 -0.86 -2.90
N TRP A 304 14.27 -0.56 -2.67
CA TRP A 304 13.81 0.44 -1.70
C TRP A 304 12.65 -0.09 -0.88
N ILE A 305 12.71 0.13 0.43
CA ILE A 305 11.62 -0.18 1.36
C ILE A 305 11.08 1.12 1.94
N LEU A 306 9.78 1.33 1.74
CA LEU A 306 9.00 2.42 2.29
C LEU A 306 8.15 1.86 3.43
N SER A 307 8.67 1.94 4.66
CA SER A 307 8.03 1.38 5.86
C SER A 307 7.33 2.45 6.70
N GLY A 308 6.20 2.08 7.32
CA GLY A 308 5.57 2.79 8.44
C GLY A 308 5.97 2.23 9.81
N HIS A 309 5.07 2.32 10.80
CA HIS A 309 5.05 1.66 12.12
C HIS A 309 6.10 2.12 13.13
N SER A 310 7.35 2.33 12.68
CA SER A 310 8.46 2.67 13.58
C SER A 310 8.48 4.13 14.03
N HIS A 311 7.68 4.99 13.39
CA HIS A 311 7.71 6.46 13.54
C HIS A 311 9.12 7.05 13.34
N ALA A 312 10.07 6.31 12.75
CA ALA A 312 11.44 6.76 12.54
C ALA A 312 11.58 7.56 11.24
N GLN A 313 12.41 8.60 11.23
CA GLN A 313 12.75 9.35 10.01
C GLN A 313 13.84 8.60 9.22
N GLY A 314 13.57 8.22 7.97
CA GLY A 314 14.58 7.72 7.02
C GLY A 314 14.11 6.56 6.13
N PRO A 315 14.75 6.30 4.98
CA PRO A 315 14.51 5.08 4.21
C PRO A 315 15.32 3.96 4.88
N SER A 316 14.73 2.78 5.04
CA SER A 316 15.52 1.59 5.33
C SER A 316 16.22 1.17 4.03
N TYR A 317 17.38 1.75 3.75
CA TYR A 317 18.23 1.33 2.63
C TYR A 317 19.00 0.06 3.00
N GLY A 318 18.86 -1.00 2.22
CA GLY A 318 19.75 -2.16 2.33
C GLY A 318 19.29 -3.37 1.52
N ARG A 319 20.22 -3.94 0.74
CA ARG A 319 20.15 -5.37 0.35
C ARG A 319 20.05 -6.17 1.63
N ALA A 320 18.92 -6.82 1.83
CA ALA A 320 18.58 -7.55 3.04
C ALA A 320 18.66 -6.66 4.30
N ASN A 321 17.49 -6.28 4.81
CA ASN A 321 17.29 -6.40 6.25
C ASN A 321 17.41 -7.90 6.58
N ARG A 322 18.66 -8.38 6.67
CA ARG A 322 18.96 -9.66 7.29
C ARG A 322 18.53 -9.48 8.75
N LEU A 323 17.31 -9.91 9.07
CA LEU A 323 16.85 -10.11 10.44
C LEU A 323 16.96 -8.86 11.34
N ALA A 324 16.47 -7.70 10.88
CA ALA A 324 16.12 -6.62 11.80
C ALA A 324 14.62 -6.71 12.13
N GLY A 325 14.25 -7.82 12.77
CA GLY A 325 13.07 -7.86 13.60
C GLY A 325 13.32 -6.90 14.76
N GLY A 326 12.86 -5.66 14.61
CA GLY A 326 12.54 -4.78 15.73
C GLY A 326 11.34 -5.37 16.48
N GLN A 327 11.63 -6.44 17.23
CA GLN A 327 10.86 -7.08 18.28
C GLN A 327 9.33 -7.13 18.16
N SER A 328 8.84 -8.13 17.42
CA SER A 328 7.83 -9.03 17.97
C SER A 328 8.03 -10.42 17.35
N GLY A 329 8.15 -11.47 18.18
CA GLY A 329 8.12 -12.85 17.67
C GLY A 329 9.29 -13.79 17.98
N ARG A 330 10.00 -13.65 19.11
CA ARG A 330 10.64 -14.82 19.75
C ARG A 330 10.05 -15.01 21.14
N HIS A 331 9.51 -16.21 21.40
CA HIS A 331 9.21 -16.64 22.77
C HIS A 331 10.53 -16.77 23.52
N TYR A 332 10.76 -15.87 24.48
CA TYR A 332 11.80 -16.02 25.49
C TYR A 332 11.18 -16.72 26.71
N THR A 333 11.85 -17.72 27.25
CA THR A 333 11.63 -18.10 28.65
C THR A 333 12.30 -17.08 29.57
N ARG A 334 11.77 -16.92 30.79
CA ARG A 334 12.28 -15.91 31.76
C ARG A 334 13.74 -16.13 32.16
N GLU A 335 14.24 -17.36 32.06
CA GLU A 335 15.65 -17.71 32.29
C GLU A 335 16.57 -17.29 31.14
N GLU A 336 16.10 -17.32 29.90
CA GLU A 336 16.87 -16.88 28.72
C GLU A 336 17.08 -15.36 28.71
N TRP A 337 16.09 -14.60 29.20
CA TRP A 337 16.20 -13.15 29.37
C TRP A 337 17.26 -12.76 30.43
N ASN A 338 17.34 -13.52 31.53
CA ASN A 338 18.28 -13.22 32.60
C ASN A 338 19.73 -13.57 32.20
N LYS A 339 19.95 -14.67 31.49
CA LYS A 339 21.28 -15.07 30.99
C LYS A 339 21.86 -14.11 29.94
N ASP A 340 21.03 -13.52 29.07
CA ASP A 340 21.50 -12.55 28.07
C ASP A 340 21.87 -11.20 28.72
N ASN A 341 21.23 -10.85 29.84
CA ASN A 341 21.60 -9.67 30.63
C ASN A 341 22.87 -9.87 31.46
N GLU A 342 23.10 -11.07 32.01
CA GLU A 342 24.34 -11.40 32.72
C GLU A 342 25.55 -11.47 31.77
N ARG A 343 25.39 -11.99 30.54
CA ARG A 343 26.47 -11.97 29.52
C ARG A 343 26.85 -10.57 29.05
N ARG A 344 25.93 -9.61 29.08
CA ARG A 344 26.19 -8.21 28.70
C ARG A 344 26.97 -7.43 29.76
N ALA A 345 27.06 -7.93 30.99
CA ALA A 345 27.81 -7.30 32.07
C ALA A 345 29.34 -7.53 31.96
N GLU A 346 29.79 -8.52 31.17
CA GLU A 346 31.21 -8.93 31.12
C GLU A 346 31.89 -8.80 29.75
N ALA A 347 31.19 -8.37 28.69
CA ALA A 347 31.79 -8.16 27.38
C ALA A 347 32.41 -6.75 27.26
N PRO A 348 33.70 -6.62 26.85
CA PRO A 348 34.29 -5.31 26.61
C PRO A 348 33.58 -4.62 25.46
N PHE A 349 33.15 -3.39 25.72
CA PHE A 349 32.44 -2.50 24.80
C PHE A 349 33.28 -2.27 23.53
N VAL A 350 32.83 -2.81 22.39
CA VAL A 350 33.24 -2.32 21.09
C VAL A 350 32.21 -1.28 20.68
N GLU A 351 32.61 -0.01 20.66
CA GLU A 351 31.75 1.08 20.22
C GLU A 351 31.21 0.79 18.82
N PRO A 352 29.88 0.69 18.63
CA PRO A 352 29.31 0.76 17.30
C PRO A 352 29.64 2.14 16.71
N VAL A 353 30.04 2.16 15.44
CA VAL A 353 30.25 3.39 14.66
C VAL A 353 29.01 4.29 14.87
N PRO A 354 29.15 5.52 15.39
CA PRO A 354 28.00 6.33 15.74
C PRO A 354 27.27 6.74 14.45
N VAL A 355 26.07 6.21 14.26
CA VAL A 355 25.01 7.03 13.65
C VAL A 355 24.82 8.17 14.64
N ARG A 356 24.94 9.42 14.20
CA ARG A 356 24.68 10.61 15.04
C ARG A 356 23.24 10.58 15.56
N ASN A 357 23.03 9.90 16.68
CA ASN A 357 21.85 10.03 17.52
C ASN A 357 22.10 11.22 18.43
N ASP A 358 21.79 12.43 17.96
CA ASP A 358 21.68 13.59 18.81
C ASP A 358 20.24 13.65 19.38
N PRO A 359 20.03 13.36 20.67
CA PRO A 359 18.71 13.42 21.30
C PRO A 359 18.10 14.83 21.36
N GLN A 360 18.87 15.90 21.07
CA GLN A 360 18.31 17.26 20.89
C GLN A 360 17.73 17.48 19.48
N HIS A 361 17.99 16.58 18.52
CA HIS A 361 17.51 16.67 17.14
C HIS A 361 16.47 15.59 16.79
N LEU A 362 16.18 14.65 17.70
CA LEU A 362 15.03 13.76 17.60
C LEU A 362 13.79 14.50 18.11
N ARG A 363 13.06 15.16 17.20
CA ARG A 363 11.70 15.59 17.51
C ARG A 363 10.88 14.36 17.89
N ARG A 364 10.35 14.34 19.12
CA ARG A 364 9.38 13.32 19.52
C ARG A 364 8.04 13.64 18.85
N PHE A 365 7.59 12.71 18.02
CA PHE A 365 6.39 12.83 17.21
C PHE A 365 5.13 12.90 18.07
N GLY A 366 4.24 13.86 17.79
CA GLY A 366 2.94 14.03 18.45
C GLY A 366 2.85 15.18 19.46
N GLU A 367 3.96 15.82 19.84
CA GLU A 367 3.94 16.93 20.81
C GLU A 367 3.67 18.31 20.18
N ASP A 368 3.92 18.50 18.88
CA ASP A 368 3.81 19.82 18.20
C ASP A 368 2.65 19.95 17.20
N GLY A 369 1.77 18.95 17.11
CA GLY A 369 0.58 19.02 16.23
C GLY A 369 0.87 19.05 14.73
N CYS A 370 2.13 18.83 14.32
CA CYS A 370 2.47 18.66 12.90
C CYS A 370 2.20 17.21 12.48
N PRO A 371 1.45 16.96 11.38
CA PRO A 371 1.30 15.62 10.84
C PRO A 371 2.66 15.02 10.49
N SER A 372 2.77 13.70 10.61
CA SER A 372 3.94 12.90 10.25
C SER A 372 4.57 13.36 8.93
N GLY A 373 5.88 13.62 8.95
CA GLY A 373 6.62 14.13 7.80
C GLY A 373 6.43 13.24 6.57
N TYR A 374 6.15 13.86 5.43
CA TYR A 374 6.08 13.18 4.15
C TYR A 374 7.42 13.34 3.43
N ARG A 375 7.74 12.39 2.54
CA ARG A 375 8.92 12.47 1.68
C ARG A 375 8.51 12.64 0.23
N LEU A 376 9.24 13.50 -0.46
CA LEU A 376 9.18 13.59 -1.91
C LEU A 376 10.21 12.61 -2.49
N VAL A 377 9.81 11.76 -3.43
CA VAL A 377 10.70 10.80 -4.06
C VAL A 377 10.73 11.05 -5.56
N ALA A 378 11.92 11.34 -6.08
CA ALA A 378 12.17 11.50 -7.51
C ALA A 378 12.75 10.21 -8.08
N VAL A 379 12.12 9.68 -9.13
CA VAL A 379 12.54 8.45 -9.82
C VAL A 379 13.20 8.83 -11.13
N TYR A 380 14.47 8.46 -11.29
CA TYR A 380 15.28 8.61 -12.49
C TYR A 380 15.46 7.24 -13.17
N PRO A 381 15.95 7.19 -14.43
CA PRO A 381 16.24 5.92 -15.10
C PRO A 381 17.21 5.04 -14.29
N ASP A 382 18.16 5.65 -13.59
CA ASP A 382 19.31 4.99 -12.95
C ASP A 382 19.34 5.11 -11.42
N ARG A 383 18.46 5.90 -10.78
CA ARG A 383 18.41 6.04 -9.32
C ARG A 383 17.07 6.54 -8.81
N MET A 384 16.88 6.51 -7.48
CA MET A 384 15.79 7.18 -6.79
C MET A 384 16.34 8.09 -5.68
N ASP A 385 15.95 9.36 -5.71
CA ASP A 385 16.37 10.36 -4.74
C ASP A 385 15.20 10.69 -3.80
N THR A 386 15.47 10.75 -2.50
CA THR A 386 14.45 11.07 -1.48
C THR A 386 14.77 12.41 -0.83
N PHE A 387 13.76 13.27 -0.73
CA PHE A 387 13.84 14.56 -0.07
C PHE A 387 12.90 14.56 1.13
N TYR A 388 13.47 14.74 2.31
CA TYR A 388 12.73 14.81 3.57
C TYR A 388 12.27 16.24 3.83
N LYS A 389 11.05 16.36 4.35
CA LYS A 389 10.54 17.56 4.99
C LYS A 389 10.01 17.22 6.37
#